data_AF-A0A967T0Z1-F1
#
_entry.id   AF-A0A967T0Z1-F1
#
_cell.length_a   1.000
_cell.length_b   1.000
_cell.length_c   1.000
_cell.angle_alpha   90.00
_cell.angle_beta   90.00
_cell.angle_gamma   90.00
#
_symmetry.space_group_name_H-M   'P 1'
#
loop_
_entity.id
_entity.type
_entity.pdbx_description
1 polymer ?
#
loop_
_entity_poly.entity_id
_entity_poly.type
_entity_poly.pdbx_seq_one_letter_code
_entity_poly.pdbx_strand_id
1 'polypeptide(L)'
;MNIHYRTGPHRILGSNNRVQGLEVIDVERVFDEKGRFNPQFLPNTEKIIEADTIIIAIGQQSDLSLLSPETGIETTPRHTIKVDPQTLETTVPGIYAGGDIAFGPRNAIDAVADGQRVARAIDARLNGGQTSQRPIQIQVLDSFTFQQPADYDILPRQPVPTRPIERRVGIAEIE
;
A
#
# COMPACT_ATOMS: atom_id res chain seq x y z
N MET A 1 14.93 5.58 -25.92
CA MET A 1 13.81 5.00 -25.15
C MET A 1 12.58 5.06 -26.04
N ASN A 2 12.04 3.90 -26.41
CA ASN A 2 10.87 3.81 -27.29
C ASN A 2 9.63 3.55 -26.44
N ILE A 3 8.58 4.34 -26.66
CA ILE A 3 7.30 4.18 -25.95
C ILE A 3 6.28 3.63 -26.95
N HIS A 4 5.76 2.43 -26.68
CA HIS A 4 4.73 1.79 -27.49
C HIS A 4 3.36 2.04 -26.83
N TYR A 5 2.64 3.05 -27.31
CA TYR A 5 1.30 3.38 -26.83
C TYR A 5 0.22 2.58 -27.57
N ARG A 6 -0.97 2.43 -26.97
CA ARG A 6 -2.12 1.69 -27.54
C ARG A 6 -1.75 0.27 -27.98
N THR A 7 -0.93 -0.39 -27.18
CA THR A 7 -0.42 -1.73 -27.46
C THR A 7 -0.56 -2.54 -26.18
N GLY A 8 -1.19 -3.71 -26.26
CA GLY A 8 -1.40 -4.62 -25.14
C GLY A 8 -0.54 -5.88 -25.27
N PRO A 9 -0.13 -6.50 -24.16
CA PRO A 9 0.59 -7.77 -24.21
C PRO A 9 -0.34 -8.87 -24.70
N HIS A 10 0.10 -9.67 -25.66
CA HIS A 10 -0.63 -10.84 -26.14
C HIS A 10 0.04 -12.13 -25.63
N ARG A 11 1.35 -12.28 -25.85
CA ARG A 11 2.11 -13.47 -25.43
C ARG A 11 3.60 -13.18 -25.29
N ILE A 12 4.24 -13.81 -24.31
CA ILE A 12 5.71 -13.83 -24.20
C ILE A 12 6.25 -14.94 -25.12
N LEU A 13 7.17 -14.57 -26.00
CA LEU A 13 7.87 -15.50 -26.90
C LEU A 13 9.21 -15.91 -26.28
N GLY A 14 9.51 -17.20 -26.33
CA GLY A 14 10.77 -17.72 -25.83
C GLY A 14 11.05 -19.15 -26.28
N SER A 15 12.32 -19.51 -26.30
CA SER A 15 12.79 -20.88 -26.55
C SER A 15 13.99 -21.18 -25.65
N ASN A 16 14.24 -22.46 -25.35
CA ASN A 16 15.37 -22.90 -24.52
C ASN A 16 15.48 -22.15 -23.16
N ASN A 17 14.35 -21.94 -22.47
CA ASN A 17 14.26 -21.15 -21.23
C ASN A 17 14.79 -19.71 -21.34
N ARG A 18 14.77 -19.12 -22.55
CA ARG A 18 15.12 -17.72 -22.78
C ARG A 18 14.00 -16.98 -23.49
N VAL A 19 13.73 -15.77 -23.02
CA VAL A 19 12.82 -14.84 -23.70
C VAL A 19 13.48 -14.38 -24.99
N GLN A 20 12.68 -14.22 -26.04
CA GLN A 20 13.08 -13.73 -27.35
C GLN A 20 12.28 -12.49 -27.77
N GLY A 21 11.06 -12.33 -27.23
CA GLY A 21 10.31 -11.12 -27.45
C GLY A 21 8.95 -11.12 -26.76
N LEU A 22 8.26 -10.01 -26.92
CA LEU A 22 6.87 -9.85 -26.52
C LEU A 22 6.01 -9.66 -27.77
N GLU A 23 5.12 -10.62 -28.01
CA GLU A 23 4.05 -10.45 -28.97
C GLU A 23 3.00 -9.52 -28.35
N VAL A 24 2.68 -8.47 -29.08
CA VAL A 24 1.75 -7.44 -28.66
C VAL A 24 0.69 -7.22 -29.73
N ILE A 25 -0.47 -6.72 -29.29
CA ILE A 25 -1.65 -6.49 -30.14
C ILE A 25 -2.11 -5.03 -29.98
N ASP A 26 -2.60 -4.40 -31.04
CA ASP A 26 -3.07 -3.02 -30.96
C ASP A 26 -4.38 -2.92 -30.18
N VAL A 27 -4.50 -1.85 -29.41
CA VAL A 27 -5.67 -1.56 -28.56
C VAL A 27 -6.53 -0.49 -29.23
N GLU A 28 -7.74 -0.88 -29.64
CA GLU A 28 -8.73 0.05 -30.21
C GLU A 28 -9.22 1.03 -29.14
N ARG A 29 -9.63 0.48 -27.99
CA ARG A 29 -10.26 1.23 -26.91
C ARG A 29 -9.79 0.69 -25.56
N VAL A 30 -9.50 1.58 -24.62
CA VAL A 30 -8.97 1.22 -23.29
C VAL A 30 -10.08 1.06 -22.25
N PHE A 31 -11.13 1.88 -22.35
CA PHE A 31 -12.22 1.94 -21.39
C PHE A 31 -13.55 1.53 -22.04
N ASP A 32 -14.43 0.90 -21.26
CA ASP A 32 -15.81 0.69 -21.68
C ASP A 32 -16.62 2.00 -21.62
N GLU A 33 -17.89 1.94 -22.02
CA GLU A 33 -18.81 3.09 -22.00
C GLU A 33 -19.06 3.65 -20.60
N LYS A 34 -18.73 2.89 -19.55
CA LYS A 34 -18.87 3.28 -18.14
C LYS A 34 -17.55 3.80 -17.57
N GLY A 35 -16.50 3.96 -18.38
CA GLY A 35 -15.18 4.42 -17.96
C GLY A 35 -14.37 3.37 -17.20
N ARG A 36 -14.78 2.10 -17.19
CA ARG A 36 -14.03 1.01 -16.54
C ARG A 36 -12.94 0.53 -17.48
N PHE A 37 -11.77 0.23 -16.94
CA PHE A 37 -10.66 -0.34 -17.70
C PHE A 37 -11.10 -1.69 -18.29
N ASN A 38 -11.19 -1.76 -19.62
CA ASN A 38 -11.67 -2.91 -20.37
C ASN A 38 -11.13 -2.85 -21.81
N PRO A 39 -9.83 -3.15 -22.01
CA PRO A 39 -9.17 -2.98 -23.30
C PRO A 39 -9.80 -3.88 -24.37
N GLN A 40 -10.16 -3.28 -25.51
CA GLN A 40 -10.62 -3.97 -26.71
C GLN A 40 -9.47 -4.03 -27.71
N PHE A 41 -9.08 -5.25 -28.08
CA PHE A 41 -7.96 -5.52 -28.98
C PHE A 41 -8.42 -5.57 -30.43
N LEU A 42 -7.54 -5.16 -31.35
CA LEU A 42 -7.73 -5.25 -32.80
C LEU A 42 -7.11 -6.56 -33.30
N PRO A 43 -7.92 -7.57 -33.70
CA PRO A 43 -7.36 -8.82 -34.21
C PRO A 43 -6.54 -8.61 -35.49
N ASN A 44 -5.55 -9.47 -35.73
CA ASN A 44 -4.66 -9.41 -36.91
C ASN A 44 -3.73 -8.18 -36.93
N THR A 45 -3.47 -7.58 -35.77
CA THR A 45 -2.50 -6.48 -35.59
C THR A 45 -1.29 -6.90 -34.75
N GLU A 46 -1.11 -8.22 -34.57
CA GLU A 46 -0.06 -8.77 -33.75
C GLU A 46 1.32 -8.43 -34.33
N LYS A 47 2.21 -7.94 -33.47
CA LYS A 47 3.59 -7.60 -33.81
C LYS A 47 4.52 -8.06 -32.70
N ILE A 48 5.77 -8.34 -33.06
CA ILE A 48 6.79 -8.79 -32.12
C ILE A 48 7.69 -7.62 -31.76
N ILE A 49 7.84 -7.38 -30.46
CA ILE A 49 8.90 -6.54 -29.91
C ILE A 49 9.99 -7.48 -29.44
N GLU A 50 11.12 -7.53 -30.16
CA GLU A 50 12.30 -8.31 -29.79
C GLU A 50 12.83 -7.85 -28.42
N ALA A 51 13.00 -8.80 -27.51
CA ALA A 51 13.47 -8.55 -26.15
C ALA A 51 14.05 -9.83 -25.54
N ASP A 52 15.15 -9.72 -24.81
CA ASP A 52 15.73 -10.84 -24.03
C ASP A 52 15.23 -10.89 -22.58
N THR A 53 14.58 -9.81 -22.14
CA THR A 53 14.14 -9.58 -20.77
C THR A 53 12.80 -8.83 -20.79
N ILE A 54 11.82 -9.33 -20.03
CA ILE A 54 10.52 -8.69 -19.85
C ILE A 54 10.30 -8.44 -18.36
N ILE A 55 10.05 -7.18 -18.01
CA ILE A 55 9.73 -6.76 -16.65
C ILE A 55 8.25 -6.43 -16.59
N ILE A 56 7.50 -7.20 -15.79
CA ILE A 56 6.07 -6.96 -15.58
C ILE A 56 5.91 -5.87 -14.51
N ALA A 57 5.38 -4.72 -14.91
CA ALA A 57 5.16 -3.56 -14.04
C ALA A 57 3.69 -3.09 -14.07
N ILE A 58 2.75 -4.03 -13.90
CA ILE A 58 1.30 -3.79 -13.97
C ILE A 58 0.68 -3.34 -12.64
N GLY A 59 1.52 -3.12 -11.62
CA GLY A 59 1.09 -2.82 -10.25
C GLY A 59 1.14 -4.06 -9.36
N GLN A 60 0.44 -3.96 -8.23
CA GLN A 60 0.43 -4.95 -7.16
C GLN A 60 -0.99 -5.24 -6.69
N GLN A 61 -1.19 -6.43 -6.11
CA GLN A 61 -2.41 -6.82 -5.44
C GLN A 61 -2.06 -7.36 -4.06
N SER A 62 -2.95 -7.13 -3.08
CA SER A 62 -2.82 -7.70 -1.74
C SER A 62 -2.84 -9.23 -1.80
N ASP A 63 -1.90 -9.87 -1.13
CA ASP A 63 -2.00 -11.29 -0.81
C ASP A 63 -2.72 -11.44 0.53
N LEU A 64 -3.96 -11.89 0.47
CA LEU A 64 -4.82 -12.10 1.65
C LEU A 64 -4.96 -13.58 2.02
N SER A 65 -4.10 -14.45 1.52
CA SER A 65 -4.15 -15.91 1.78
C SER A 65 -4.06 -16.28 3.26
N LEU A 66 -3.48 -15.42 4.09
CA LEU A 66 -3.41 -15.59 5.55
C LEU A 66 -4.74 -15.33 6.26
N LEU A 67 -5.69 -14.64 5.61
CA LEU A 67 -7.01 -14.37 6.17
C LEU A 67 -7.93 -15.56 5.84
N SER A 68 -8.07 -16.48 6.80
CA SER A 68 -9.10 -17.50 6.70
C SER A 68 -10.47 -16.90 7.04
N PRO A 69 -11.59 -17.51 6.59
CA PRO A 69 -12.93 -17.12 7.03
C PRO A 69 -13.09 -17.11 8.56
N GLU A 70 -12.33 -17.94 9.28
CA GLU A 70 -12.33 -18.02 10.74
C GLU A 70 -11.73 -16.78 11.42
N THR A 71 -10.92 -15.99 10.70
CA THR A 71 -10.39 -14.74 11.22
C THR A 71 -11.47 -13.68 11.43
N GLY A 72 -12.61 -13.77 10.72
CA GLY A 72 -13.69 -12.78 10.79
C GLY A 72 -13.38 -11.44 10.12
N ILE A 73 -12.21 -11.28 9.49
CA ILE A 73 -11.84 -10.06 8.75
C ILE A 73 -12.46 -10.11 7.35
N GLU A 74 -13.39 -9.20 7.08
CA GLU A 74 -14.03 -9.09 5.78
C GLU A 74 -13.11 -8.39 4.75
N THR A 75 -13.29 -8.75 3.48
CA THR A 75 -12.59 -8.14 2.35
C THR A 75 -13.55 -7.41 1.42
N THR A 76 -13.07 -6.38 0.74
CA THR A 76 -13.84 -5.65 -0.28
C THR A 76 -13.85 -6.38 -1.62
N PRO A 77 -14.75 -6.04 -2.57
CA PRO A 77 -14.71 -6.56 -3.93
C PRO A 77 -13.42 -6.25 -4.71
N ARG A 78 -12.59 -5.30 -4.22
CA ARG A 78 -11.27 -4.98 -4.77
C ARG A 78 -10.14 -5.81 -4.17
N HIS A 79 -10.47 -6.85 -3.39
CA HIS A 79 -9.50 -7.70 -2.71
C HIS A 79 -8.58 -6.93 -1.74
N THR A 80 -9.18 -6.02 -0.97
CA THR A 80 -8.52 -5.30 0.14
C THR A 80 -9.25 -5.58 1.45
N ILE A 81 -8.61 -5.33 2.59
CA ILE A 81 -9.25 -5.47 3.90
C ILE A 81 -10.33 -4.39 4.04
N LYS A 82 -11.54 -4.80 4.45
CA LYS A 82 -12.64 -3.88 4.74
C LYS A 82 -12.38 -3.21 6.08
N VAL A 83 -12.48 -1.89 6.10
CA VAL A 83 -12.25 -1.06 7.28
C VAL A 83 -13.31 0.02 7.44
N ASP A 84 -13.51 0.47 8.67
CA ASP A 84 -14.24 1.70 8.96
C ASP A 84 -13.45 2.91 8.42
N PRO A 85 -14.09 3.82 7.67
CA PRO A 85 -13.37 4.92 7.00
C PRO A 85 -12.83 5.99 7.98
N GLN A 86 -13.35 6.08 9.20
CA GLN A 86 -12.93 7.05 10.21
C GLN A 86 -11.88 6.49 11.16
N THR A 87 -12.00 5.23 11.57
CA THR A 87 -11.10 4.62 12.56
C THR A 87 -10.06 3.69 11.94
N LEU A 88 -10.31 3.20 10.72
CA LEU A 88 -9.56 2.13 10.06
C LEU A 88 -9.58 0.79 10.80
N GLU A 89 -10.55 0.61 11.70
CA GLU A 89 -10.83 -0.66 12.36
C GLU A 89 -11.43 -1.63 11.33
N THR A 90 -10.97 -2.87 11.34
CA THR A 90 -11.53 -3.94 10.51
C THR A 90 -12.90 -4.38 11.04
N THR A 91 -13.51 -5.38 10.42
CA THR A 91 -14.72 -6.00 10.96
C THR A 91 -14.50 -6.78 12.27
N VAL A 92 -13.24 -7.04 12.63
CA VAL A 92 -12.88 -7.61 13.92
C VAL A 92 -12.49 -6.49 14.88
N PRO A 93 -13.20 -6.33 16.01
CA PRO A 93 -12.91 -5.28 16.96
C PRO A 93 -11.47 -5.35 17.51
N GLY A 94 -10.78 -4.22 17.53
CA GLY A 94 -9.40 -4.10 18.01
C GLY A 94 -8.32 -4.47 16.96
N ILE A 95 -8.71 -4.89 15.76
CA ILE A 95 -7.80 -5.11 14.63
C ILE A 95 -7.99 -3.97 13.63
N TYR A 96 -6.88 -3.40 13.16
CA TYR A 96 -6.86 -2.23 12.28
C TYR A 96 -6.04 -2.49 11.02
N ALA A 97 -6.39 -1.84 9.92
CA ALA A 97 -5.64 -1.92 8.66
C ALA A 97 -5.61 -0.56 7.95
N GLY A 98 -4.45 -0.16 7.44
CA GLY A 98 -4.26 1.12 6.73
C GLY A 98 -3.25 0.99 5.61
N GLY A 99 -3.17 2.01 4.75
CA GLY A 99 -2.32 1.98 3.56
C GLY A 99 -2.89 1.11 2.45
N ASP A 100 -2.02 0.51 1.64
CA ASP A 100 -2.42 -0.20 0.42
C ASP A 100 -3.27 -1.46 0.70
N ILE A 101 -3.05 -2.12 1.83
CA ILE A 101 -3.79 -3.34 2.18
C ILE A 101 -5.29 -3.09 2.37
N ALA A 102 -5.68 -1.87 2.76
CA ALA A 102 -7.07 -1.47 2.98
C ALA A 102 -7.68 -0.77 1.75
N PHE A 103 -6.89 0.00 1.00
CA PHE A 103 -7.40 0.91 -0.02
C PHE A 103 -6.88 0.65 -1.45
N GLY A 104 -5.94 -0.28 -1.61
CA GLY A 104 -5.18 -0.46 -2.84
C GLY A 104 -4.07 0.58 -3.00
N PRO A 105 -3.28 0.49 -4.08
CA PRO A 105 -2.09 1.31 -4.29
C PRO A 105 -2.40 2.81 -4.25
N ARG A 106 -1.80 3.53 -3.29
CA ARG A 106 -1.88 4.99 -3.11
C ARG A 106 -0.49 5.60 -2.87
N ASN A 107 -0.44 6.90 -2.59
CA ASN A 107 0.81 7.59 -2.31
C ASN A 107 1.33 7.24 -0.91
N ALA A 108 2.65 7.30 -0.72
CA ALA A 108 3.27 7.05 0.58
C ALA A 108 2.73 7.98 1.69
N ILE A 109 2.39 9.22 1.36
CA ILE A 109 1.81 10.20 2.31
C ILE A 109 0.45 9.71 2.82
N ASP A 110 -0.35 9.06 1.97
CA ASP A 110 -1.65 8.52 2.36
C ASP A 110 -1.48 7.38 3.36
N ALA A 111 -0.49 6.51 3.15
CA ALA A 111 -0.18 5.43 4.08
C ALA A 111 0.30 5.95 5.45
N VAL A 112 1.09 7.04 5.46
CA VAL A 112 1.50 7.72 6.71
C VAL A 112 0.29 8.33 7.42
N ALA A 113 -0.60 9.00 6.69
CA ALA A 113 -1.83 9.56 7.25
C ALA A 113 -2.74 8.48 7.84
N ASP A 114 -2.85 7.33 7.18
CA ASP A 114 -3.60 6.18 7.70
C ASP A 114 -2.97 5.62 8.97
N GLY A 115 -1.64 5.47 9.01
CA GLY A 115 -0.93 5.05 10.22
C GLY A 115 -1.19 5.97 11.42
N GLN A 116 -1.20 7.29 11.18
CA GLN A 116 -1.55 8.26 12.21
C GLN A 116 -3.02 8.13 12.65
N ARG A 117 -3.94 7.86 11.71
CA ARG A 117 -5.36 7.65 12.02
C ARG A 117 -5.58 6.38 12.85
N VAL A 118 -4.96 5.27 12.46
CA VAL A 118 -4.97 4.01 13.22
C VAL A 118 -4.42 4.23 14.63
N ALA A 119 -3.28 4.90 14.77
CA ALA A 119 -2.68 5.17 16.08
C ALA A 119 -3.62 5.96 16.99
N ARG A 120 -4.30 6.99 16.47
CA ARG A 120 -5.29 7.77 17.22
C ARG A 120 -6.52 6.94 17.59
N ALA A 121 -6.98 6.06 16.70
CA ALA A 121 -8.11 5.18 16.97
C ALA A 121 -7.79 4.14 18.06
N ILE A 122 -6.58 3.56 18.02
CA ILE A 122 -6.08 2.66 19.06
C ILE A 122 -5.95 3.40 20.41
N ASP A 123 -5.34 4.59 20.41
CA ASP A 123 -5.20 5.41 21.63
C ASP A 123 -6.57 5.74 22.24
N ALA A 124 -7.51 6.19 21.40
CA ALA A 124 -8.88 6.45 21.84
C ALA A 124 -9.54 5.20 22.41
N ARG A 125 -9.40 4.03 21.77
CA ARG A 125 -9.97 2.77 22.27
C ARG A 125 -9.43 2.40 23.65
N LEU A 126 -8.12 2.50 23.84
CA LEU A 126 -7.46 2.16 25.10
C LEU A 126 -7.79 3.16 26.23
N ASN A 127 -8.03 4.43 25.88
CA ASN A 127 -8.34 5.50 26.84
C ASN A 127 -9.85 5.77 27.01
N GLY A 128 -10.72 4.83 26.65
CA GLY A 128 -12.18 4.97 26.86
C GLY A 128 -12.85 6.04 25.98
N GLY A 129 -12.35 6.23 24.76
CA GLY A 129 -12.86 7.19 23.77
C GLY A 129 -12.23 8.58 23.83
N GLN A 130 -11.32 8.83 24.78
CA GLN A 130 -10.63 10.12 24.87
C GLN A 130 -9.37 10.11 24.00
N THR A 131 -9.29 11.04 23.05
CA THR A 131 -8.06 11.28 22.28
C THR A 131 -7.34 12.49 22.87
N SER A 132 -6.06 12.32 23.23
CA SER A 132 -5.20 13.44 23.61
C SER A 132 -4.95 14.32 22.38
N GLN A 133 -5.71 15.40 22.22
CA GLN A 133 -5.35 16.42 21.24
C GLN A 133 -4.18 17.22 21.78
N ARG A 134 -2.96 16.83 21.41
CA ARG A 134 -1.79 17.67 21.64
C ARG A 134 -1.90 18.90 20.73
N PRO A 135 -1.82 20.13 21.28
CA PRO A 135 -1.79 21.32 20.46
C PRO A 135 -0.57 21.24 19.52
N ILE A 136 -0.83 21.32 18.21
CA ILE A 136 0.24 21.35 17.21
C ILE A 136 0.78 22.78 17.19
N GLN A 137 2.03 22.96 17.60
CA GLN A 137 2.73 24.21 17.37
C GLN A 137 3.37 24.15 15.98
N ILE A 138 2.84 24.95 15.06
CA ILE A 138 3.40 25.11 13.73
C ILE A 138 4.31 26.34 13.77
N GLN A 139 5.60 26.13 13.58
CA GLN A 139 6.54 27.21 13.32
C GLN A 139 6.76 27.29 11.81
N VAL A 140 6.28 28.36 11.17
CA VAL A 140 6.60 28.63 9.76
C VAL A 140 7.99 29.23 9.71
N LEU A 141 8.92 28.52 9.08
CA LEU A 141 10.29 28.96 8.88
C LEU A 141 10.38 29.74 7.56
N ASP A 142 11.12 30.84 7.56
CA ASP A 142 11.35 31.62 6.35
C ASP A 142 12.29 30.86 5.39
N SER A 143 11.77 30.51 4.21
CA SER A 143 12.48 29.72 3.22
C SER A 143 13.73 30.42 2.65
N PHE A 144 13.85 31.73 2.79
CA PHE A 144 15.03 32.47 2.31
C PHE A 144 16.20 32.48 3.31
N THR A 145 15.92 32.27 4.59
CA THR A 145 16.92 32.35 5.67
C THR A 145 17.14 31.02 6.38
N PHE A 146 16.25 30.05 6.19
CA PHE A 146 16.37 28.74 6.81
C PHE A 146 17.56 27.94 6.24
N GLN A 147 18.46 27.54 7.13
CA GLN A 147 19.46 26.52 6.86
C GLN A 147 19.11 25.28 7.68
N GLN A 148 18.92 24.15 6.99
CA GLN A 148 18.66 22.87 7.65
C GLN A 148 19.88 22.47 8.50
N PRO A 149 19.71 22.22 9.81
CA PRO A 149 20.78 21.71 10.64
C PRO A 149 21.33 20.39 10.10
N ALA A 150 22.64 20.16 10.23
CA ALA A 150 23.28 18.93 9.72
C ALA A 150 22.74 17.64 10.37
N ASP A 151 22.11 17.76 11.53
CA ASP A 151 21.52 16.69 12.33
C ASP A 151 19.98 16.61 12.21
N TYR A 152 19.36 17.34 11.27
CA TYR A 152 17.91 17.39 11.10
C TYR A 152 17.26 16.00 10.96
N ASP A 153 17.89 15.09 10.21
CA ASP A 153 17.41 13.72 10.00
C ASP A 153 17.94 12.73 11.06
N ILE A 154 18.71 13.21 12.04
CA ILE A 154 19.31 12.40 13.09
C ILE A 154 18.45 12.50 14.35
N LEU A 155 17.35 11.75 14.36
CA LEU A 155 16.59 11.55 15.60
C LEU A 155 17.25 10.46 16.44
N PRO A 156 17.67 10.75 17.69
CA PRO A 156 18.17 9.71 18.57
C PRO A 156 17.05 8.71 18.84
N ARG A 157 17.41 7.42 18.79
CA ARG A 157 16.48 6.32 19.06
C ARG A 157 15.87 6.52 20.44
N GLN A 158 14.55 6.71 20.50
CA GLN A 158 13.87 6.85 21.78
C GLN A 158 13.91 5.51 22.51
N PRO A 159 14.30 5.47 23.80
CA PRO A 159 14.28 4.25 24.58
C PRO A 159 12.83 3.77 24.69
N VAL A 160 12.57 2.55 24.23
CA VAL A 160 11.27 1.91 24.44
C VAL A 160 11.09 1.74 25.95
N PRO A 161 9.95 2.15 26.55
CA PRO A 161 9.67 1.88 27.95
C PRO A 161 9.75 0.37 28.16
N THR A 162 10.73 -0.08 28.91
CA THR A 162 10.89 -1.51 29.21
C THR A 162 10.73 -1.77 30.69
N ARG A 163 10.17 -2.92 31.03
CA ARG A 163 10.16 -3.38 32.42
C ARG A 163 11.60 -3.64 32.90
N PRO A 164 11.92 -3.39 34.19
CA PRO A 164 13.18 -3.82 34.80
C PRO A 164 13.43 -5.32 34.57
N ILE A 165 14.69 -5.73 34.42
CA ILE A 165 15.04 -7.10 34.03
C ILE A 165 14.53 -8.14 35.03
N GLU A 166 14.44 -7.77 36.30
CA GLU A 166 13.91 -8.60 37.38
C GLU A 166 12.41 -8.88 37.22
N ARG A 167 11.70 -8.04 36.45
CA ARG A 167 10.27 -8.21 36.11
C ARG A 167 10.05 -8.86 34.73
N ARG A 168 11.11 -9.27 34.03
CA ARG A 168 11.04 -9.97 32.73
C ARG A 168 11.21 -11.48 32.90
N VAL A 169 10.49 -12.07 33.86
CA VAL A 169 10.51 -13.51 34.14
C VAL A 169 9.12 -14.10 33.93
N GLY A 170 9.04 -15.10 33.04
CA GLY A 170 7.83 -15.87 32.74
C GLY A 170 7.03 -15.41 31.50
N ILE A 171 6.05 -16.23 31.12
CA ILE A 171 5.09 -16.01 30.01
C ILE A 171 3.74 -15.48 30.57
N ALA A 172 3.74 -14.89 31.76
CA ALA A 172 2.50 -14.47 32.40
C ALA A 172 1.91 -13.24 31.67
N GLU A 173 0.62 -13.34 31.30
CA GLU A 173 -0.16 -12.23 30.75
C GLU A 173 -0.10 -11.01 31.68
N ILE A 174 -0.05 -9.84 31.06
CA ILE A 174 0.03 -8.55 31.74
C ILE A 174 -1.41 -8.01 31.82
N GLU A 175 -1.98 -7.98 33.03
CA GLU A 175 -3.15 -7.14 33.36
C GLU A 175 -2.84 -5.64 33.20
#